data_AF-A0A0C3CCI4-F1
#
_entry.id   AF-A0A0C3CCI4-F1
#
_cell.length_a   1.000
_cell.length_b   1.000
_cell.length_c   1.000
_cell.angle_alpha   90.00
_cell.angle_beta   90.00
_cell.angle_gamma   90.00
#
_symmetry.space_group_name_H-M   'P 1'
#
loop_
_entity.id
_entity.type
_entity.pdbx_description
1 polymer ?
#
loop_
_entity_poly.entity_id
_entity_poly.type
_entity_poly.pdbx_seq_one_letter_code
_entity_poly.pdbx_strand_id
1 'polypeptide(L)'
;MTSTALSLIISSIITSVQKEISLLDAIVVVYVLLLPVLASAFGLSEIMSPSSGKNAMRPVHSPLLIVANWTRSAFTYSFALYVWISAPTFGSGPPECNAATRLIFFGASLPALGSGRWLNLAIWGILTLLFLWRAIKGWSTIFVAFRALFSTAGMETLLKPKHPPKNEVHREMVYRKDFRTGQESRSNRLFRPRQIFHELLLGMASQILSWAPSGTGRWYRSYGKAILITLLAAWAIIMTELELLLNKLESNVNGEWGFGQILPLVLTISPLFSLYEYLLSRHSSGRKSKSRMLRFSIRNARGLQRPETELDSYPPEYIALLKDEQLERIRSPSAFAVITVGDREMYTTFEIDNAHDPDWEESFDMKVDDLSVVVIRVFDMKCIDMGWPSFIGLTTIHPFTVLPHPDSTSAKDSAVSEVDLDAIPLVKEDLTVPNMSVSVSISTDTREPPSLPTTVPFLSGPQETRVERRVTLVKFGKRKVGRKKETTTTVYKMAEF
;
A
#
# COMPACT_ATOMS: atom_id res chain seq x y z
N MET A 1 -0.69 -16.27 8.58
CA MET A 1 -2.05 -16.30 9.16
C MET A 1 -3.12 -16.87 8.23
N THR A 2 -3.23 -16.42 6.97
CA THR A 2 -4.30 -16.93 6.07
C THR A 2 -4.16 -18.41 5.76
N SER A 3 -2.94 -18.90 5.50
CA SER A 3 -2.65 -20.33 5.23
C SER A 3 -2.94 -21.22 6.44
N THR A 4 -2.48 -20.84 7.63
CA THR A 4 -2.69 -21.61 8.87
C THR A 4 -4.17 -21.72 9.21
N ALA A 5 -4.92 -20.63 9.10
CA ALA A 5 -6.36 -20.63 9.32
C ALA A 5 -7.12 -21.46 8.26
N LEU A 6 -6.67 -21.44 7.00
CA LEU A 6 -7.24 -22.28 5.94
C LEU A 6 -6.95 -23.77 6.18
N SER A 7 -5.75 -24.12 6.63
CA SER A 7 -5.42 -25.51 6.97
C SER A 7 -6.25 -25.99 8.16
N LEU A 8 -6.35 -25.18 9.21
CA LEU A 8 -7.13 -25.50 10.42
C LEU A 8 -8.60 -25.75 10.08
N ILE A 9 -9.21 -24.91 9.24
CA ILE A 9 -10.62 -25.09 8.88
C ILE A 9 -10.86 -26.30 7.99
N ILE A 10 -9.96 -26.60 7.04
CA ILE A 10 -10.07 -27.79 6.20
C ILE A 10 -9.96 -29.04 7.06
N SER A 11 -8.96 -29.10 7.94
CA SER A 11 -8.80 -30.21 8.90
C SER A 11 -10.04 -30.38 9.76
N SER A 12 -10.61 -29.29 10.29
CA SER A 12 -11.79 -29.33 11.14
C SER A 12 -13.06 -29.77 10.40
N ILE A 13 -13.21 -29.40 9.13
CA ILE A 13 -14.31 -29.88 8.29
C ILE A 13 -14.17 -31.39 8.07
N ILE A 14 -12.97 -31.88 7.74
CA ILE A 14 -12.72 -33.30 7.48
C ILE A 14 -12.98 -34.14 8.74
N THR A 15 -12.40 -33.76 9.88
CA THR A 15 -12.60 -34.48 11.15
C THR A 15 -14.04 -34.40 11.64
N SER A 16 -14.75 -33.30 11.34
CA SER A 16 -16.17 -33.18 11.63
C SER A 16 -17.05 -34.10 10.79
N VAL A 17 -16.71 -34.30 9.51
CA VAL A 17 -17.43 -35.27 8.65
C VAL A 17 -17.20 -36.70 9.13
N GLN A 18 -15.99 -37.00 9.60
CA GLN A 18 -15.64 -38.28 10.22
C GLN A 18 -16.26 -38.48 11.62
N LYS A 19 -16.89 -37.44 12.19
CA LYS A 19 -17.42 -37.40 13.57
C LYS A 19 -16.35 -37.63 14.64
N GLU A 20 -15.08 -37.40 14.32
CA GLU A 20 -13.97 -37.59 15.27
C GLU A 20 -13.81 -36.39 16.22
N ILE A 21 -14.30 -35.22 15.83
CA ILE A 21 -14.20 -33.99 16.63
C ILE A 21 -15.40 -33.85 17.59
N SER A 22 -15.12 -33.50 18.84
CA SER A 22 -16.16 -33.19 19.83
C SER A 22 -16.83 -31.84 19.54
N LEU A 23 -18.03 -31.61 20.07
CA LEU A 23 -18.71 -30.31 19.95
C LEU A 23 -17.87 -29.18 20.58
N LEU A 24 -17.22 -29.46 21.72
CA LEU A 24 -16.38 -28.49 22.42
C LEU A 24 -15.17 -28.09 21.56
N ASP A 25 -14.46 -29.06 21.00
CA ASP A 25 -13.30 -28.78 20.13
C ASP A 25 -13.71 -27.97 18.90
N ALA A 26 -14.85 -28.29 18.30
CA ALA A 26 -15.36 -27.54 17.16
C ALA A 26 -15.74 -26.09 17.52
N ILE A 27 -16.30 -25.84 18.71
CA ILE A 27 -16.58 -24.50 19.20
C ILE A 27 -15.27 -23.71 19.39
N VAL A 28 -14.25 -24.32 19.99
CA VAL A 28 -12.91 -23.72 20.15
C VAL A 28 -12.29 -23.36 18.80
N VAL A 29 -12.35 -24.28 17.82
CA VAL A 29 -11.93 -24.02 16.44
C VAL A 29 -12.63 -22.79 15.87
N VAL A 30 -13.96 -22.69 16.02
CA VAL A 30 -14.76 -21.59 15.48
C VAL A 30 -14.32 -20.25 16.10
N TYR A 31 -14.08 -20.20 17.41
CA TYR A 31 -13.58 -18.99 18.08
C TYR A 31 -12.20 -18.57 17.61
N VAL A 32 -11.35 -19.54 17.33
CA VAL A 32 -10.00 -19.27 16.84
C VAL A 32 -10.02 -18.72 15.42
N LEU A 33 -10.87 -19.28 14.57
CA LEU A 33 -11.04 -18.81 13.20
C LEU A 33 -11.70 -17.42 13.14
N LEU A 34 -12.39 -16.99 14.19
CA LEU A 34 -12.93 -15.64 14.31
C LEU A 34 -11.83 -14.56 14.30
N LEU A 35 -10.66 -14.82 14.90
CA LEU A 35 -9.57 -13.83 14.98
C LEU A 35 -9.05 -13.43 13.58
N PRO A 36 -8.66 -14.37 12.68
CA PRO A 36 -8.34 -14.05 11.29
C PRO A 36 -9.50 -13.41 10.52
N VAL A 37 -10.76 -13.79 10.79
CA VAL A 37 -11.93 -13.15 10.17
C VAL A 37 -12.02 -11.68 10.57
N LEU A 38 -11.90 -11.36 11.86
CA LEU A 38 -11.89 -9.97 12.33
C LEU A 38 -10.70 -9.20 11.75
N ALA A 39 -9.49 -9.78 11.79
CA ALA A 39 -8.30 -9.17 11.20
C ALA A 39 -8.49 -8.88 9.71
N SER A 40 -9.13 -9.79 8.97
CA SER A 40 -9.45 -9.59 7.56
C SER A 40 -10.56 -8.57 7.33
N ALA A 41 -11.57 -8.51 8.19
CA ALA A 41 -12.67 -7.56 8.08
C ALA A 41 -12.17 -6.13 8.27
N PHE A 42 -11.30 -5.91 9.25
CA PHE A 42 -10.65 -4.62 9.51
C PHE A 42 -9.55 -4.29 8.49
N GLY A 43 -8.74 -5.27 8.08
CA GLY A 43 -7.72 -5.07 7.05
C GLY A 43 -8.33 -4.77 5.68
N LEU A 44 -9.42 -5.46 5.31
CA LEU A 44 -10.10 -5.25 4.03
C LEU A 44 -11.08 -4.08 4.06
N SER A 45 -11.59 -3.62 5.21
CA SER A 45 -12.41 -2.38 5.24
C SER A 45 -11.56 -1.15 4.93
N GLU A 46 -10.27 -1.18 5.30
CA GLU A 46 -9.26 -0.21 4.88
C GLU A 46 -9.08 -0.23 3.34
N ILE A 47 -9.14 -1.42 2.73
CA ILE A 47 -9.03 -1.64 1.27
C ILE A 47 -10.31 -1.23 0.52
N MET A 48 -11.50 -1.44 1.11
CA MET A 48 -12.79 -1.21 0.46
C MET A 48 -13.43 0.13 0.76
N SER A 49 -12.87 0.93 1.67
CA SER A 49 -13.31 2.31 1.84
C SER A 49 -13.14 3.00 0.47
N PRO A 50 -14.23 3.51 -0.14
CA PRO A 50 -14.12 4.18 -1.42
C PRO A 50 -13.22 5.38 -1.18
N SER A 51 -12.01 5.33 -1.75
CA SER A 51 -11.24 6.55 -1.96
C SER A 51 -12.16 7.51 -2.68
N SER A 52 -12.64 8.51 -1.96
CA SER A 52 -13.51 9.56 -2.51
C SER A 52 -12.77 10.43 -3.53
N GLY A 53 -11.48 10.19 -3.78
CA GLY A 53 -10.73 10.77 -4.89
C GLY A 53 -10.90 9.93 -6.15
N LYS A 54 -11.44 10.55 -7.22
CA LYS A 54 -11.61 9.97 -8.57
C LYS A 54 -10.34 9.35 -9.18
N ASN A 55 -9.17 9.56 -8.57
CA ASN A 55 -7.86 9.22 -9.12
C ASN A 55 -6.99 8.31 -8.22
N ALA A 56 -7.51 7.74 -7.13
CA ALA A 56 -6.69 6.83 -6.34
C ALA A 56 -6.60 5.45 -7.01
N MET A 57 -5.38 4.99 -7.29
CA MET A 57 -5.19 3.60 -7.71
C MET A 57 -5.46 2.67 -6.52
N ARG A 58 -6.00 1.49 -6.81
CA ARG A 58 -6.22 0.47 -5.79
C ARG A 58 -4.86 -0.03 -5.31
N PRO A 59 -4.60 -0.14 -4.00
CA PRO A 59 -3.43 -0.88 -3.54
C PRO A 59 -3.48 -2.29 -4.15
N VAL A 60 -2.45 -2.63 -4.90
CA VAL A 60 -2.34 -3.92 -5.61
C VAL A 60 -2.00 -4.97 -4.57
N HIS A 61 -3.04 -5.57 -3.98
CA HIS A 61 -2.86 -6.78 -3.21
C HIS A 61 -2.69 -7.96 -4.17
N SER A 62 -1.81 -8.89 -3.81
CA SER A 62 -1.65 -10.16 -4.52
C SER A 62 -3.04 -10.79 -4.77
N PRO A 63 -3.38 -11.15 -6.02
CA PRO A 63 -4.65 -11.79 -6.35
C PRO A 63 -4.90 -13.05 -5.52
N LEU A 64 -3.82 -13.80 -5.23
CA LEU A 64 -3.83 -14.98 -4.36
C LEU A 64 -4.33 -14.66 -2.96
N LEU A 65 -3.86 -13.55 -2.38
CA LEU A 65 -4.24 -13.16 -1.03
C LEU A 65 -5.73 -12.78 -0.98
N ILE A 66 -6.25 -12.10 -2.01
CA ILE A 66 -7.67 -11.74 -2.10
C ILE A 66 -8.54 -13.01 -2.14
N VAL A 67 -8.21 -13.95 -3.03
CA VAL A 67 -8.94 -15.21 -3.20
C VAL A 67 -8.83 -16.07 -1.94
N ALA A 68 -7.62 -16.29 -1.42
CA ALA A 68 -7.39 -17.09 -0.23
C ALA A 68 -8.14 -16.52 1.00
N ASN A 69 -8.15 -15.19 1.16
CA ASN A 69 -8.83 -14.55 2.29
C ASN A 69 -10.35 -14.63 2.17
N TRP A 70 -10.88 -14.53 0.94
CA TRP A 70 -12.31 -14.73 0.66
C TRP A 70 -12.73 -16.18 0.93
N THR A 71 -12.02 -17.15 0.36
CA THR A 71 -12.29 -18.59 0.53
C THR A 71 -12.23 -19.00 2.00
N ARG A 72 -11.19 -18.57 2.72
CA ARG A 72 -11.06 -18.81 4.16
C ARG A 72 -12.25 -18.26 4.94
N SER A 73 -12.68 -17.03 4.64
CA SER A 73 -13.81 -16.40 5.33
C SER A 73 -15.11 -17.15 5.05
N ALA A 74 -15.36 -17.51 3.77
CA ALA A 74 -16.52 -18.29 3.37
C ALA A 74 -16.61 -19.61 4.14
N PHE A 75 -15.52 -20.39 4.15
CA PHE A 75 -15.48 -21.64 4.92
C PHE A 75 -15.69 -21.41 6.42
N THR A 76 -15.12 -20.32 6.99
CA THR A 76 -15.27 -20.02 8.43
C THR A 76 -16.72 -19.79 8.81
N TYR A 77 -17.44 -18.97 8.05
CA TYR A 77 -18.86 -18.72 8.29
C TYR A 77 -19.71 -19.98 8.10
N SER A 78 -19.43 -20.77 7.04
CA SER A 78 -20.13 -22.02 6.78
C SER A 78 -19.91 -23.05 7.89
N PHE A 79 -18.66 -23.25 8.32
CA PHE A 79 -18.33 -24.19 9.39
C PHE A 79 -18.94 -23.77 10.72
N ALA A 80 -18.87 -22.49 11.09
CA ALA A 80 -19.48 -21.98 12.31
C ALA A 80 -21.01 -22.22 12.33
N LEU A 81 -21.71 -21.87 11.25
CA LEU A 81 -23.15 -22.15 11.14
C LEU A 81 -23.45 -23.65 11.22
N TYR A 82 -22.67 -24.49 10.55
CA TYR A 82 -22.82 -25.93 10.59
C TYR A 82 -22.69 -26.49 12.01
N VAL A 83 -21.64 -26.12 12.75
CA VAL A 83 -21.42 -26.55 14.15
C VAL A 83 -22.63 -26.19 15.02
N TRP A 84 -23.14 -24.96 14.92
CA TRP A 84 -24.27 -24.50 15.75
C TRP A 84 -25.63 -25.04 15.32
N ILE A 85 -25.84 -25.29 14.02
CA ILE A 85 -27.05 -25.95 13.52
C ILE A 85 -27.07 -27.40 13.97
N SER A 86 -25.95 -28.11 13.84
CA SER A 86 -25.83 -29.53 14.17
C SER A 86 -25.51 -29.81 15.64
N ALA A 87 -25.36 -28.79 16.49
CA ALA A 87 -24.94 -28.91 17.90
C ALA A 87 -25.60 -30.08 18.69
N PRO A 88 -26.91 -30.39 18.55
CA PRO A 88 -27.53 -31.51 19.29
C PRO A 88 -26.95 -32.89 18.93
N THR A 89 -26.54 -33.06 17.68
CA THR A 89 -26.08 -34.34 17.12
C THR A 89 -24.63 -34.28 16.63
N PHE A 90 -23.89 -33.25 17.05
CA PHE A 90 -22.54 -33.00 16.58
C PHE A 90 -21.53 -33.92 17.29
N GLY A 91 -20.61 -34.51 16.53
CA GLY A 91 -19.55 -35.39 17.03
C GLY A 91 -19.96 -36.86 17.19
N SER A 92 -19.03 -37.66 17.72
CA SER A 92 -19.21 -39.10 18.01
C SER A 92 -19.69 -39.40 19.43
N GLY A 93 -19.62 -38.41 20.34
CA GLY A 93 -20.04 -38.57 21.72
C GLY A 93 -21.56 -38.78 21.86
N PRO A 94 -22.01 -39.45 22.94
CA PRO A 94 -23.44 -39.57 23.21
C PRO A 94 -24.06 -38.17 23.35
N PRO A 95 -25.29 -37.96 22.84
CA PRO A 95 -25.93 -36.63 22.79
C PRO A 95 -26.11 -36.00 24.18
N GLU A 96 -26.10 -36.79 25.24
CA GLU A 96 -26.16 -36.35 26.63
C GLU A 96 -24.93 -35.52 27.03
N CYS A 97 -23.74 -35.82 26.49
CA CYS A 97 -22.53 -35.04 26.74
C CYS A 97 -22.63 -33.63 26.13
N ASN A 98 -23.29 -33.48 24.98
CA ASN A 98 -23.48 -32.18 24.34
C ASN A 98 -24.37 -31.25 25.18
N ALA A 99 -25.27 -31.80 26.01
CA ALA A 99 -26.13 -31.04 26.93
C ALA A 99 -25.37 -30.49 28.14
N ALA A 100 -24.28 -31.14 28.53
CA ALA A 100 -23.42 -30.68 29.60
C ALA A 100 -22.52 -29.50 29.17
N THR A 101 -22.22 -29.38 27.86
CA THR A 101 -21.35 -28.34 27.33
C THR A 101 -21.88 -26.94 27.63
N ARG A 102 -21.05 -26.14 28.32
CA ARG A 102 -21.32 -24.73 28.63
C ARG A 102 -20.47 -23.84 27.73
N LEU A 103 -21.15 -22.94 27.02
CA LEU A 103 -20.55 -21.85 26.28
C LEU A 103 -20.34 -20.68 27.23
N ILE A 104 -19.15 -20.06 27.20
CA ILE A 104 -18.90 -18.84 27.95
C ILE A 104 -18.86 -17.64 27.03
N PHE A 105 -19.75 -16.68 27.27
CA PHE A 105 -19.80 -15.43 26.51
C PHE A 105 -19.78 -14.25 27.48
N PHE A 106 -18.71 -13.44 27.43
CA PHE A 106 -18.50 -12.32 28.35
C PHE A 106 -18.62 -12.70 29.84
N GLY A 107 -18.10 -13.87 30.22
CA GLY A 107 -18.14 -14.37 31.60
C GLY A 107 -19.48 -14.98 32.03
N ALA A 108 -20.51 -14.94 31.18
CA ALA A 108 -21.75 -15.66 31.43
C ALA A 108 -21.66 -17.10 30.87
N SER A 109 -21.94 -18.10 31.72
CA SER A 109 -22.05 -19.50 31.32
C SER A 109 -23.45 -19.80 30.79
N LEU A 110 -23.56 -20.03 29.48
CA LEU A 110 -24.79 -20.38 28.79
C LEU A 110 -24.75 -21.87 28.38
N PRO A 111 -25.84 -22.63 28.46
CA PRO A 111 -25.88 -23.99 27.91
C PRO A 111 -25.70 -23.94 26.39
N ALA A 112 -24.76 -24.72 25.84
CA ALA A 112 -24.44 -24.74 24.42
C ALA A 112 -25.64 -25.16 23.56
N LEU A 113 -26.52 -26.03 24.07
CA LEU A 113 -27.73 -26.48 23.37
C LEU A 113 -28.95 -25.57 23.54
N GLY A 114 -28.95 -24.70 24.55
CA GLY A 114 -30.07 -23.83 24.89
C GLY A 114 -29.89 -22.41 24.35
N SER A 115 -29.87 -21.43 25.25
CA SER A 115 -29.71 -20.02 24.90
C SER A 115 -28.39 -19.73 24.16
N GLY A 116 -27.31 -20.45 24.48
CA GLY A 116 -26.02 -20.31 23.81
C GLY A 116 -26.07 -20.63 22.32
N ARG A 117 -26.86 -21.65 21.93
CA ARG A 117 -27.07 -22.03 20.52
C ARG A 117 -27.71 -20.91 19.73
N TRP A 118 -28.85 -20.42 20.21
CA TRP A 118 -29.63 -19.40 19.52
C TRP A 118 -28.89 -18.07 19.45
N LEU A 119 -28.17 -17.70 20.51
CA LEU A 119 -27.31 -16.52 20.52
C LEU A 119 -26.23 -16.62 19.44
N ASN A 120 -25.51 -17.74 19.35
CA ASN A 120 -24.47 -17.92 18.34
C ASN A 120 -25.04 -18.02 16.93
N LEU A 121 -26.16 -18.72 16.72
CA LEU A 121 -26.84 -18.76 15.42
C LEU A 121 -27.24 -17.37 14.95
N ALA A 122 -27.75 -16.52 15.85
CA ALA A 122 -28.09 -15.14 15.53
C ALA A 122 -26.83 -14.32 15.16
N ILE A 123 -25.76 -14.40 15.96
CA ILE A 123 -24.50 -13.68 15.71
C ILE A 123 -23.86 -14.12 14.39
N TRP A 124 -23.64 -15.43 14.21
CA TRP A 124 -23.04 -15.97 13.00
C TRP A 124 -23.93 -15.80 11.78
N GLY A 125 -25.26 -15.83 11.94
CA GLY A 125 -26.21 -15.50 10.87
C GLY A 125 -26.06 -14.06 10.38
N ILE A 126 -26.02 -13.09 11.30
CA ILE A 126 -25.79 -11.68 10.98
C ILE A 126 -24.42 -11.48 10.30
N LEU A 127 -23.36 -12.08 10.85
CA LEU A 127 -22.02 -11.98 10.27
C LEU A 127 -21.94 -12.60 8.86
N THR A 128 -22.61 -13.72 8.64
CA THR A 128 -22.68 -14.37 7.32
C THR A 128 -23.44 -13.51 6.32
N LEU A 129 -24.54 -12.87 6.74
CA LEU A 129 -25.30 -11.95 5.89
C LEU A 129 -24.46 -10.73 5.50
N LEU A 130 -23.73 -10.15 6.45
CA LEU A 130 -22.78 -9.06 6.18
C LEU A 130 -21.65 -9.48 5.23
N PHE A 131 -21.13 -10.70 5.39
CA PHE A 131 -20.14 -11.27 4.49
C PHE A 131 -20.69 -11.47 3.06
N LEU A 132 -21.90 -12.03 2.92
CA LEU A 132 -22.56 -12.20 1.63
C LEU A 132 -22.83 -10.86 0.95
N TRP A 133 -23.37 -9.88 1.68
CA TRP A 133 -23.57 -8.53 1.17
C TRP A 133 -22.26 -7.90 0.66
N ARG A 134 -21.18 -8.05 1.42
CA ARG A 134 -19.84 -7.60 1.03
C ARG A 134 -19.32 -8.34 -0.20
N ALA A 135 -19.50 -9.67 -0.27
CA ALA A 135 -19.06 -10.50 -1.38
C ALA A 135 -19.80 -10.14 -2.68
N ILE A 136 -21.12 -9.91 -2.61
CA ILE A 136 -21.94 -9.47 -3.74
C ILE A 136 -21.46 -8.10 -4.24
N LYS A 137 -21.26 -7.14 -3.34
CA LYS A 137 -20.74 -5.81 -3.70
C LYS A 137 -19.32 -5.86 -4.30
N GLY A 138 -18.51 -6.81 -3.86
CA GLY A 138 -17.13 -7.03 -4.29
C GLY A 138 -16.94 -8.04 -5.43
N TRP A 139 -18.01 -8.60 -5.99
CA TRP A 139 -17.95 -9.77 -6.87
C TRP A 139 -17.05 -9.55 -8.10
N SER A 140 -17.11 -8.36 -8.70
CA SER A 140 -16.24 -8.01 -9.84
C SER A 140 -14.76 -8.06 -9.48
N THR A 141 -14.38 -7.67 -8.26
CA THR A 141 -12.98 -7.67 -7.82
C THR A 141 -12.51 -9.10 -7.53
N ILE A 142 -13.37 -9.93 -6.96
CA ILE A 142 -13.08 -11.35 -6.72
C ILE A 142 -12.91 -12.08 -8.06
N PHE A 143 -13.79 -11.83 -9.03
CA PHE A 143 -13.73 -12.46 -10.35
C PHE A 143 -12.46 -12.05 -11.12
N VAL A 144 -12.11 -10.76 -11.10
CA VAL A 144 -10.86 -10.28 -11.72
C VAL A 144 -9.62 -10.86 -11.01
N ALA A 145 -9.61 -10.92 -9.68
CA ALA A 145 -8.52 -11.53 -8.93
C ALA A 145 -8.40 -13.04 -9.22
N PHE A 146 -9.52 -13.75 -9.33
CA PHE A 146 -9.53 -15.16 -9.70
C PHE A 146 -9.00 -15.37 -11.11
N ARG A 147 -9.45 -14.58 -12.09
CA ARG A 147 -8.93 -14.62 -13.47
C ARG A 147 -7.43 -14.30 -13.52
N ALA A 148 -6.98 -13.34 -12.70
CA ALA A 148 -5.56 -12.96 -12.61
C ALA A 148 -4.66 -14.09 -12.08
N LEU A 149 -5.19 -15.06 -11.33
CA LEU A 149 -4.41 -16.23 -10.88
C LEU A 149 -4.08 -17.19 -12.02
N PHE A 150 -4.90 -17.23 -13.07
CA PHE A 150 -4.75 -18.20 -14.17
C PHE A 150 -4.45 -17.52 -15.52
N SER A 151 -4.35 -16.19 -15.58
CA SER A 151 -4.17 -15.44 -16.84
C SER A 151 -3.37 -14.16 -16.64
N THR A 152 -2.35 -13.96 -17.49
CA THR A 152 -1.53 -12.74 -17.57
C THR A 152 -2.37 -11.51 -17.90
N ALA A 153 -3.31 -11.62 -18.84
CA ALA A 153 -4.26 -10.54 -19.16
C ALA A 153 -5.15 -10.15 -17.97
N GLY A 154 -5.48 -11.11 -17.09
CA GLY A 154 -6.19 -10.84 -15.84
C GLY A 154 -5.33 -10.03 -14.86
N MET A 155 -4.03 -10.35 -14.79
CA MET A 155 -3.07 -9.62 -13.96
C MET A 155 -2.90 -8.17 -14.45
N GLU A 156 -2.75 -7.95 -15.75
CA GLU A 156 -2.73 -6.62 -16.34
C GLU A 156 -4.00 -5.83 -16.06
N THR A 157 -5.18 -6.46 -16.15
CA THR A 157 -6.46 -5.80 -15.85
C THR A 157 -6.55 -5.36 -14.39
N LEU A 158 -5.94 -6.11 -13.47
CA LEU A 158 -5.89 -5.77 -12.04
C LEU A 158 -4.91 -4.62 -11.77
N LEU A 159 -3.86 -4.49 -12.59
CA LEU A 159 -2.88 -3.40 -12.55
C LEU A 159 -3.35 -2.13 -13.28
N LYS A 160 -4.23 -2.27 -14.29
CA LYS A 160 -4.76 -1.14 -15.06
C LYS A 160 -5.59 -0.23 -14.15
N PRO A 161 -5.30 1.09 -14.11
CA PRO A 161 -6.12 2.03 -13.38
C PRO A 161 -7.54 2.04 -13.97
N LYS A 162 -8.56 2.11 -13.10
CA LYS A 162 -9.99 2.06 -13.51
C LYS A 162 -10.37 3.14 -14.53
N HIS A 163 -9.64 4.26 -14.53
CA HIS A 163 -9.77 5.31 -15.52
C HIS A 163 -8.38 5.60 -16.10
N PRO A 164 -8.25 5.76 -17.43
CA PRO A 164 -7.00 6.19 -18.02
C PRO A 164 -6.59 7.53 -17.41
N PRO A 165 -5.29 7.75 -17.21
CA PRO A 165 -4.81 9.03 -16.69
C PRO A 165 -5.29 10.17 -17.59
N LYS A 166 -5.77 11.25 -16.98
CA LYS A 166 -5.91 12.51 -17.71
C LYS A 166 -4.58 13.25 -17.61
N ASN A 167 -4.12 13.83 -18.72
CA ASN A 167 -2.91 14.64 -18.75
C ASN A 167 -3.18 16.03 -18.13
N GLU A 168 -3.45 16.05 -16.83
CA GLU A 168 -3.81 17.23 -16.05
C GLU A 168 -2.67 17.57 -15.07
N VAL A 169 -2.30 18.84 -15.02
CA VAL A 169 -1.36 19.39 -14.01
C VAL A 169 -2.18 20.14 -12.98
N HIS A 170 -1.99 19.80 -11.71
CA HIS A 170 -2.63 20.47 -10.60
C HIS A 170 -1.62 21.41 -9.95
N ARG A 171 -2.02 22.67 -9.81
CA ARG A 171 -1.29 23.66 -9.03
C ARG A 171 -1.98 23.83 -7.69
N GLU A 172 -1.36 23.33 -6.62
CA GLU A 172 -1.84 23.50 -5.25
C GLU A 172 -1.11 24.67 -4.57
N MET A 173 -1.86 25.72 -4.27
CA MET A 173 -1.43 26.79 -3.37
C MET A 173 -1.99 26.52 -1.99
N VAL A 174 -1.10 26.15 -1.07
CA VAL A 174 -1.45 25.93 0.34
C VAL A 174 -1.08 27.16 1.14
N TYR A 175 -2.09 27.81 1.69
CA TYR A 175 -1.97 28.87 2.66
C TYR A 175 -2.23 28.32 4.07
N ARG A 176 -1.25 28.44 4.96
CA ARG A 176 -1.32 27.98 6.35
C ARG A 176 -1.13 29.17 7.27
N LYS A 177 -2.12 29.43 8.13
CA LYS A 177 -2.04 30.43 9.19
C LYS A 177 -2.15 29.75 10.54
N ASP A 178 -1.11 29.90 11.36
CA ASP A 178 -1.12 29.46 12.75
C ASP A 178 -1.69 30.58 13.63
N PHE A 179 -2.79 30.30 14.35
CA PHE A 179 -3.44 31.31 15.17
C PHE A 179 -2.68 31.61 16.47
N ARG A 180 -1.73 30.76 16.87
CA ARG A 180 -0.92 30.97 18.07
C ARG A 180 0.29 31.85 17.80
N THR A 181 1.00 31.62 16.69
CA THR A 181 2.22 32.36 16.34
C THR A 181 1.96 33.53 15.40
N GLY A 182 0.80 33.56 14.74
CA GLY A 182 0.52 34.51 13.66
C GLY A 182 1.31 34.23 12.38
N GLN A 183 2.14 33.18 12.36
CA GLN A 183 2.98 32.85 11.22
C GLN A 183 2.13 32.38 10.05
N GLU A 184 2.36 33.00 8.90
CA GLU A 184 1.74 32.64 7.64
C GLU A 184 2.79 31.93 6.79
N SER A 185 2.41 30.78 6.21
CA SER A 185 3.26 30.05 5.27
C SER A 185 2.46 29.76 4.02
N ARG A 186 3.06 30.12 2.87
CA ARG A 186 2.52 29.83 1.55
C ARG A 186 3.45 28.83 0.89
N SER A 187 2.91 27.68 0.49
CA SER A 187 3.65 26.73 -0.35
C SER A 187 2.88 26.55 -1.64
N ASN A 188 3.54 26.80 -2.76
CA ASN A 188 3.03 26.48 -4.09
C ASN A 188 3.64 25.12 -4.49
N ARG A 189 2.80 24.20 -4.94
CA ARG A 189 3.22 22.88 -5.42
C ARG A 189 2.53 22.65 -6.75
N LEU A 190 3.31 22.35 -7.78
CA LEU A 190 2.80 21.78 -9.02
C LEU A 190 2.96 20.28 -8.88
N PHE A 191 1.89 19.54 -9.10
CA PHE A 191 1.94 18.10 -9.15
C PHE A 191 0.99 17.60 -10.24
N ARG A 192 1.34 16.51 -10.91
CA ARG A 192 0.33 15.73 -11.62
C ARG A 192 -0.33 14.79 -10.61
N PRO A 193 -1.64 14.48 -10.72
CA PRO A 193 -2.34 13.58 -9.81
C PRO A 193 -1.64 12.22 -9.60
N ARG A 194 -0.82 11.79 -10.58
CA ARG A 194 0.01 10.58 -10.51
C ARG A 194 1.17 10.66 -9.52
N GLN A 195 1.79 11.84 -9.30
CA GLN A 195 2.85 12.02 -8.29
C GLN A 195 2.33 11.95 -6.86
N ILE A 196 1.03 12.20 -6.65
CA ILE A 196 0.40 12.03 -5.35
C ILE A 196 0.21 10.54 -5.02
N PHE A 197 0.44 9.57 -5.90
CA PHE A 197 0.18 8.16 -5.55
C PHE A 197 0.88 7.72 -4.23
N HIS A 198 2.07 8.25 -3.96
CA HIS A 198 2.79 8.01 -2.72
C HIS A 198 2.45 8.99 -1.58
N GLU A 199 2.21 10.28 -1.86
CA GLU A 199 1.72 11.25 -0.85
C GLU A 199 0.27 10.97 -0.40
N LEU A 200 -0.56 10.36 -1.25
CA LEU A 200 -1.88 9.82 -0.94
C LEU A 200 -1.77 8.50 -0.20
N LEU A 201 -0.76 7.65 -0.40
CA LEU A 201 -0.55 6.47 0.46
C LEU A 201 -0.09 6.87 1.88
N LEU A 202 0.86 7.81 1.99
CA LEU A 202 1.26 8.41 3.27
C LEU A 202 0.13 9.25 3.90
N GLY A 203 -0.66 9.93 3.07
CA GLY A 203 -1.81 10.76 3.44
C GLY A 203 -3.07 9.95 3.79
N MET A 204 -3.31 8.81 3.15
CA MET A 204 -4.43 7.89 3.41
C MET A 204 -4.20 7.09 4.67
N ALA A 205 -2.95 6.69 4.94
CA ALA A 205 -2.58 6.29 6.28
C ALA A 205 -3.05 7.40 7.23
N SER A 206 -2.67 8.68 7.02
CA SER A 206 -3.03 9.81 7.88
C SER A 206 -4.53 10.14 8.02
N GLN A 207 -5.36 9.97 6.98
CA GLN A 207 -6.76 10.41 6.96
C GLN A 207 -7.77 9.36 7.46
N ILE A 208 -7.46 8.05 7.40
CA ILE A 208 -8.38 6.98 7.81
C ILE A 208 -8.58 6.92 9.36
N LEU A 209 -7.79 7.65 10.16
CA LEU A 209 -8.08 7.88 11.60
C LEU A 209 -8.44 9.33 11.95
N SER A 210 -8.90 10.14 10.99
CA SER A 210 -9.25 11.55 11.25
C SER A 210 -10.54 11.77 12.05
N TRP A 211 -11.21 10.71 12.51
CA TRP A 211 -12.28 10.81 13.52
C TRP A 211 -11.80 10.79 14.97
N ALA A 212 -10.48 10.74 15.21
CA ALA A 212 -9.89 11.05 16.50
C ALA A 212 -9.21 12.44 16.45
N PRO A 213 -9.36 13.28 17.48
CA PRO A 213 -8.90 14.67 17.48
C PRO A 213 -7.40 14.75 17.14
N SER A 214 -7.09 15.64 16.20
CA SER A 214 -5.88 15.73 15.36
C SER A 214 -4.55 16.06 16.07
N GLY A 215 -4.28 15.48 17.25
CA GLY A 215 -3.10 15.81 18.07
C GLY A 215 -2.06 14.70 18.28
N THR A 216 -2.34 13.43 18.00
CA THR A 216 -1.52 12.28 18.46
C THR A 216 -1.18 11.28 17.33
N GLY A 217 -0.86 11.83 16.16
CA GLY A 217 -0.94 11.20 14.82
C GLY A 217 0.04 10.09 14.40
N ARG A 218 0.69 9.37 15.33
CA ARG A 218 1.47 8.16 14.94
C ARG A 218 1.44 7.09 16.01
N TRP A 219 1.51 7.53 17.26
CA TRP A 219 1.44 6.66 18.42
C TRP A 219 0.07 5.97 18.50
N TYR A 220 -1.03 6.71 18.48
CA TYR A 220 -2.37 6.10 18.59
C TYR A 220 -2.70 5.11 17.44
N ARG A 221 -2.18 5.33 16.23
CA ARG A 221 -2.44 4.44 15.09
C ARG A 221 -1.71 3.10 15.22
N SER A 222 -0.43 3.13 15.58
CA SER A 222 0.36 1.90 15.75
C SER A 222 0.02 1.20 17.08
N TYR A 223 -0.02 1.96 18.17
CA TYR A 223 -0.32 1.40 19.49
C TYR A 223 -1.81 1.07 19.64
N GLY A 224 -2.74 1.82 19.06
CA GLY A 224 -4.18 1.50 19.15
C GLY A 224 -4.57 0.23 18.39
N LYS A 225 -4.04 0.02 17.17
CA LYS A 225 -4.23 -1.25 16.44
C LYS A 225 -3.58 -2.40 17.21
N ALA A 226 -2.35 -2.22 17.69
CA ALA A 226 -1.67 -3.23 18.49
C ALA A 226 -2.44 -3.54 19.78
N ILE A 227 -2.88 -2.53 20.54
CA ILE A 227 -3.66 -2.66 21.77
C ILE A 227 -4.96 -3.40 21.50
N LEU A 228 -5.70 -3.04 20.45
CA LEU A 228 -6.95 -3.72 20.09
C LEU A 228 -6.70 -5.19 19.73
N ILE A 229 -5.67 -5.47 18.92
CA ILE A 229 -5.30 -6.85 18.54
C ILE A 229 -4.87 -7.64 19.78
N THR A 230 -4.05 -7.06 20.66
CA THR A 230 -3.63 -7.71 21.91
C THR A 230 -4.78 -7.93 22.86
N LEU A 231 -5.74 -6.99 22.94
CA LEU A 231 -6.92 -7.13 23.79
C LEU A 231 -7.85 -8.21 23.25
N LEU A 232 -8.09 -8.26 21.94
CA LEU A 232 -8.86 -9.32 21.29
C LEU A 232 -8.19 -10.69 21.42
N ALA A 233 -6.86 -10.76 21.29
CA ALA A 233 -6.10 -11.99 21.49
C ALA A 233 -6.16 -12.46 22.96
N ALA A 234 -5.91 -11.56 23.92
CA ALA A 234 -6.02 -11.86 25.34
C ALA A 234 -7.45 -12.30 25.70
N TRP A 235 -8.47 -11.63 25.15
CA TRP A 235 -9.86 -12.02 25.32
C TRP A 235 -10.12 -13.43 24.78
N ALA A 236 -9.63 -13.77 23.59
CA ALA A 236 -9.79 -15.10 23.02
C ALA A 236 -9.09 -16.19 23.87
N ILE A 237 -7.89 -15.90 24.38
CA ILE A 237 -7.15 -16.81 25.27
C ILE A 237 -7.91 -17.01 26.58
N ILE A 238 -8.35 -15.91 27.22
CA ILE A 238 -9.09 -15.98 28.48
C ILE A 238 -10.39 -16.78 28.30
N MET A 239 -11.13 -16.54 27.20
CA MET A 239 -12.38 -17.25 26.96
C MET A 239 -12.16 -18.74 26.70
N THR A 240 -11.14 -19.10 25.92
CA THR A 240 -10.82 -20.52 25.65
C THR A 240 -10.37 -21.25 26.90
N GLU A 241 -9.49 -20.66 27.73
CA GLU A 241 -9.08 -21.25 29.01
C GLU A 241 -10.25 -21.40 29.99
N LEU A 242 -11.11 -20.38 30.09
CA LEU A 242 -12.27 -20.43 30.96
C LEU A 242 -13.25 -21.53 30.50
N GLU A 243 -13.41 -21.71 29.19
CA GLU A 243 -14.26 -22.74 28.58
C GLU A 243 -13.72 -24.15 28.88
N LEU A 244 -12.40 -24.33 28.84
CA LEU A 244 -11.75 -25.58 29.25
C LEU A 244 -11.90 -25.86 30.76
N LEU A 245 -11.76 -24.83 31.61
CA LEU A 245 -11.87 -24.99 33.06
C LEU A 245 -13.29 -25.34 33.53
N LEU A 246 -14.32 -24.74 32.90
CA LEU A 246 -15.71 -24.99 33.30
C LEU A 246 -16.28 -26.29 32.71
N ASN A 247 -15.82 -26.70 31.54
CA ASN A 247 -16.18 -28.00 30.96
C ASN A 247 -15.17 -29.04 31.47
N LYS A 248 -15.41 -29.58 32.67
CA LYS A 248 -14.61 -30.69 33.26
C LYS A 248 -14.64 -31.91 32.32
N LEU A 249 -13.70 -31.96 31.37
CA LEU A 249 -13.45 -33.13 30.54
C LEU A 249 -12.98 -34.26 31.46
N GLU A 250 -13.59 -35.44 31.34
CA GLU A 250 -13.26 -36.61 32.14
C GLU A 250 -11.76 -36.87 32.13
N SER A 251 -11.19 -37.04 33.33
CA SER A 251 -9.74 -37.04 33.58
C SER A 251 -8.93 -38.12 32.88
N ASN A 252 -9.59 -39.08 32.23
CA ASN A 252 -8.92 -40.22 31.59
C ASN A 252 -8.43 -39.92 30.15
N VAL A 253 -8.78 -38.77 29.56
CA VAL A 253 -8.27 -38.33 28.24
C VAL A 253 -7.12 -37.32 28.38
N ASN A 254 -6.75 -36.93 29.60
CA ASN A 254 -5.86 -35.80 29.91
C ASN A 254 -4.34 -36.07 29.83
N GLY A 255 -3.91 -37.20 29.28
CA GLY A 255 -2.48 -37.53 29.15
C GLY A 255 -1.80 -36.99 27.89
N GLU A 256 -2.57 -36.70 26.84
CA GLU A 256 -2.06 -36.22 25.56
C GLU A 256 -2.32 -34.72 25.44
N TRP A 257 -1.38 -33.99 24.84
CA TRP A 257 -1.52 -32.55 24.58
C TRP A 257 -2.83 -32.31 23.84
N GLY A 258 -3.84 -31.85 24.56
CA GLY A 258 -5.14 -31.58 23.99
C GLY A 258 -5.00 -30.55 22.88
N PHE A 259 -5.80 -30.69 21.82
CA PHE A 259 -5.88 -29.74 20.73
C PHE A 259 -6.11 -28.30 21.24
N GLY A 260 -6.82 -28.15 22.36
CA GLY A 260 -7.03 -26.89 23.08
C GLY A 260 -5.76 -26.23 23.67
N GLN A 261 -4.65 -26.95 23.87
CA GLN A 261 -3.38 -26.39 24.36
C GLN A 261 -2.41 -26.04 23.21
N ILE A 262 -2.36 -26.88 22.18
CA ILE A 262 -1.48 -26.68 21.01
C ILE A 262 -1.90 -25.44 20.22
N LEU A 263 -3.19 -25.21 20.12
CA LEU A 263 -3.75 -24.24 19.21
C LEU A 263 -3.59 -22.77 19.69
N PRO A 264 -3.82 -22.41 20.96
CA PRO A 264 -3.43 -21.10 21.50
C PRO A 264 -1.92 -20.85 21.41
N LEU A 265 -1.11 -21.89 21.56
CA LEU A 265 0.34 -21.81 21.44
C LEU A 265 0.76 -21.50 19.99
N VAL A 266 0.16 -22.17 19.00
CA VAL A 266 0.38 -21.85 17.57
C VAL A 266 -0.11 -20.45 17.20
N LEU A 267 -1.23 -20.00 17.78
CA LEU A 267 -1.78 -18.66 17.52
C LEU A 267 -0.99 -17.53 18.19
N THR A 268 -0.29 -17.79 19.29
CA THR A 268 0.58 -16.79 19.95
C THR A 268 1.95 -16.70 19.30
N ILE A 269 2.46 -17.80 18.73
CA ILE A 269 3.73 -17.83 18.00
C ILE A 269 3.71 -16.88 16.80
N SER A 270 2.61 -16.80 16.03
CA SER A 270 2.60 -15.96 14.82
C SER A 270 2.70 -14.45 15.12
N PRO A 271 1.93 -13.85 16.06
CA PRO A 271 2.13 -12.48 16.50
C PRO A 271 3.48 -12.24 17.18
N LEU A 272 3.98 -13.20 17.97
CA LEU A 272 5.30 -13.11 18.59
C LEU A 272 6.41 -13.05 17.54
N PHE A 273 6.32 -13.83 16.47
CA PHE A 273 7.25 -13.77 15.35
C PHE A 273 7.19 -12.42 14.65
N SER A 274 5.99 -11.89 14.36
CA SER A 274 5.87 -10.55 13.77
C SER A 274 6.40 -9.43 14.69
N LEU A 275 6.21 -9.56 16.01
CA LEU A 275 6.77 -8.62 16.99
C LEU A 275 8.29 -8.74 17.07
N TYR A 276 8.81 -9.96 17.04
CA TYR A 276 10.24 -10.27 17.04
C TYR A 276 10.93 -9.72 15.79
N GLU A 277 10.36 -9.92 14.59
CA GLU A 277 10.83 -9.31 13.35
C GLU A 277 10.81 -7.77 13.42
N TYR A 278 9.76 -7.19 14.03
CA TYR A 278 9.69 -5.75 14.24
C TYR A 278 10.76 -5.23 15.22
N LEU A 279 11.03 -5.95 16.30
CA LEU A 279 12.07 -5.59 17.27
C LEU A 279 13.47 -5.75 16.68
N LEU A 280 13.74 -6.86 15.99
CA LEU A 280 14.97 -7.10 15.27
C LEU A 280 15.22 -6.02 14.22
N SER A 281 14.23 -5.67 13.40
CA SER A 281 14.37 -4.60 12.39
C SER A 281 14.63 -3.24 13.04
N ARG A 282 14.09 -2.98 14.23
CA ARG A 282 14.35 -1.75 14.99
C ARG A 282 15.71 -1.72 15.69
N HIS A 283 16.23 -2.86 16.12
CA HIS A 283 17.53 -2.94 16.79
C HIS A 283 18.69 -3.06 15.80
N SER A 284 18.46 -3.71 14.67
CA SER A 284 19.41 -3.78 13.54
C SER A 284 19.44 -2.52 12.68
N SER A 285 18.42 -1.67 12.74
CA SER A 285 18.53 -0.32 12.17
C SER A 285 19.54 0.46 12.99
N GLY A 286 20.78 0.58 12.49
CA GLY A 286 21.88 1.28 13.14
C GLY A 286 21.59 2.77 13.41
N ARG A 287 22.65 3.57 13.69
CA ARG A 287 22.50 5.02 13.87
C ARG A 287 21.60 5.58 12.75
N LYS A 288 20.45 6.15 13.14
CA LYS A 288 19.50 6.75 12.21
C LYS A 288 20.26 7.74 11.33
N SER A 289 20.44 7.37 10.07
CA SER A 289 21.06 8.21 9.06
C SER A 289 20.43 9.61 9.10
N LYS A 290 21.26 10.64 9.10
CA LYS A 290 20.76 12.03 9.10
C LYS A 290 20.32 12.36 7.69
N SER A 291 19.01 12.35 7.48
CA SER A 291 18.38 12.77 6.24
C SER A 291 18.73 14.22 5.90
N ARG A 292 19.34 14.46 4.73
CA ARG A 292 19.70 15.79 4.20
C ARG A 292 18.83 16.14 3.00
N MET A 293 18.58 17.42 2.75
CA MET A 293 17.89 17.85 1.54
C MET A 293 18.93 18.08 0.45
N LEU A 294 18.75 17.44 -0.70
CA LEU A 294 19.59 17.57 -1.88
C LEU A 294 18.71 17.97 -3.06
N ARG A 295 19.22 18.84 -3.91
CA ARG A 295 18.62 19.19 -5.19
C ARG A 295 19.22 18.30 -6.26
N PHE A 296 18.38 17.58 -6.99
CA PHE A 296 18.77 16.83 -8.17
C PHE A 296 18.20 17.49 -9.40
N SER A 297 19.05 17.83 -10.35
CA SER A 297 18.63 18.40 -11.61
C SER A 297 18.93 17.40 -12.73
N ILE A 298 17.88 16.89 -13.38
CA ILE A 298 18.05 16.11 -14.60
C ILE A 298 18.15 17.11 -15.74
N ARG A 299 19.33 17.17 -16.37
CA ARG A 299 19.59 18.09 -17.48
C ARG A 299 19.04 17.47 -18.77
N ASN A 300 19.75 16.50 -19.33
CA ASN A 300 19.38 15.87 -20.58
C ASN A 300 19.67 14.37 -20.60
N ALA A 301 19.17 13.69 -21.64
CA ALA A 301 19.68 12.40 -22.06
C ALA A 301 20.21 12.48 -23.50
N ARG A 302 21.05 11.51 -23.86
CA ARG A 302 21.60 11.39 -25.21
C ARG A 302 21.40 10.01 -25.78
N GLY A 303 21.15 9.94 -27.09
CA GLY A 303 21.12 8.73 -27.89
C GLY A 303 20.02 7.74 -27.51
N LEU A 304 18.93 8.19 -26.89
CA LEU A 304 17.85 7.29 -26.45
C LEU A 304 17.22 6.59 -27.65
N GLN A 305 17.02 5.28 -27.56
CA GLN A 305 16.32 4.50 -28.59
C GLN A 305 15.10 3.83 -27.99
N ARG A 306 14.04 3.74 -28.79
CA ARG A 306 12.83 3.02 -28.41
C ARG A 306 13.12 1.52 -28.30
N PRO A 307 12.61 0.84 -27.27
CA PRO A 307 12.75 -0.61 -27.14
C PRO A 307 11.99 -1.37 -28.22
N GLU A 308 10.81 -0.88 -28.60
CA GLU A 308 9.96 -1.41 -29.67
C GLU A 308 9.35 -0.24 -30.45
N THR A 309 9.19 -0.42 -31.75
CA THR A 309 8.57 0.57 -32.64
C THR A 309 7.44 -0.04 -33.45
N GLU A 310 6.52 0.82 -33.89
CA GLU A 310 5.40 0.44 -34.76
C GLU A 310 5.89 -0.18 -36.08
N LEU A 311 7.13 0.12 -36.47
CA LEU A 311 7.75 -0.35 -37.71
C LEU A 311 8.33 -1.76 -37.60
N ASP A 312 8.54 -2.28 -36.39
CA ASP A 312 9.19 -3.58 -36.19
C ASP A 312 8.35 -4.74 -36.77
N SER A 313 7.05 -4.55 -36.93
CA SER A 313 6.14 -5.51 -37.55
C SER A 313 6.09 -5.44 -39.08
N TYR A 314 6.72 -4.42 -39.70
CA TYR A 314 6.64 -4.18 -41.14
C TYR A 314 7.91 -4.68 -41.87
N PRO A 315 7.79 -5.20 -43.10
CA PRO A 315 8.94 -5.61 -43.89
C PRO A 315 9.81 -4.39 -44.29
N PRO A 316 11.14 -4.58 -44.48
CA PRO A 316 12.07 -3.48 -44.75
C PRO A 316 11.76 -2.71 -46.04
N GLU A 317 11.13 -3.38 -47.02
CA GLU A 317 10.66 -2.73 -48.26
C GLU A 317 9.64 -1.62 -47.99
N TYR A 318 8.76 -1.82 -47.00
CA TYR A 318 7.77 -0.81 -46.61
C TYR A 318 8.42 0.34 -45.84
N ILE A 319 9.40 0.03 -44.99
CA ILE A 319 10.15 1.04 -44.23
C ILE A 319 10.93 1.95 -45.19
N ALA A 320 11.47 1.41 -46.29
CA ALA A 320 12.17 2.18 -47.31
C ALA A 320 11.28 3.14 -48.12
N LEU A 321 9.95 2.96 -48.09
CA LEU A 321 9.00 3.87 -48.74
C LEU A 321 8.62 5.07 -47.86
N LEU A 322 8.89 5.01 -46.55
CA LEU A 322 8.63 6.12 -45.64
C LEU A 322 9.68 7.22 -45.83
N LYS A 323 9.26 8.48 -45.70
CA LYS A 323 10.19 9.60 -45.68
C LYS A 323 11.06 9.54 -44.42
N ASP A 324 12.33 9.89 -44.54
CA ASP A 324 13.29 9.85 -43.42
C ASP A 324 12.79 10.62 -42.18
N GLU A 325 12.16 11.78 -42.37
CA GLU A 325 11.56 12.57 -41.28
C GLU A 325 10.47 11.80 -40.50
N GLN A 326 9.63 11.05 -41.21
CA GLN A 326 8.58 10.25 -40.57
C GLN A 326 9.19 9.03 -39.86
N LEU A 327 10.21 8.43 -40.48
CA LEU A 327 10.96 7.32 -39.91
C LEU A 327 11.65 7.72 -38.60
N GLU A 328 12.32 8.88 -38.58
CA GLU A 328 12.94 9.43 -37.37
C GLU A 328 11.90 9.80 -36.31
N ARG A 329 10.77 10.42 -36.70
CA ARG A 329 9.69 10.72 -35.75
C ARG A 329 9.09 9.47 -35.12
N ILE A 330 8.96 8.38 -35.89
CA ILE A 330 8.45 7.11 -35.38
C ILE A 330 9.49 6.44 -34.47
N ARG A 331 10.77 6.44 -34.87
CA ARG A 331 11.85 5.80 -34.09
C ARG A 331 12.27 6.57 -32.84
N SER A 332 12.03 7.88 -32.80
CA SER A 332 12.37 8.71 -31.67
C SER A 332 11.39 8.51 -30.50
N PRO A 333 11.90 8.27 -29.28
CA PRO A 333 11.05 8.04 -28.11
C PRO A 333 10.33 9.33 -27.69
N SER A 334 9.17 9.18 -27.06
CA SER A 334 8.60 10.25 -26.23
C SER A 334 9.08 10.02 -24.79
N ALA A 335 10.28 10.49 -24.51
CA ALA A 335 11.03 10.11 -23.32
C ALA A 335 10.64 10.92 -22.09
N PHE A 336 10.51 10.24 -20.95
CA PHE A 336 10.45 10.86 -19.62
C PHE A 336 11.26 10.04 -18.61
N ALA A 337 11.77 10.70 -17.59
CA ALA A 337 12.58 10.09 -16.54
C ALA A 337 11.81 10.01 -15.21
N VAL A 338 11.95 8.89 -14.51
CA VAL A 338 11.42 8.66 -13.17
C VAL A 338 12.58 8.50 -12.21
N ILE A 339 12.73 9.45 -11.29
CA ILE A 339 13.74 9.38 -10.22
C ILE A 339 13.10 8.72 -9.00
N THR A 340 13.75 7.72 -8.43
CA THR A 340 13.31 7.05 -7.20
C THR A 340 14.40 7.15 -6.15
N VAL A 341 14.08 7.65 -4.96
CA VAL A 341 15.00 7.72 -3.82
C VAL A 341 14.66 6.60 -2.84
N GLY A 342 15.49 5.55 -2.82
CA GLY A 342 15.17 4.30 -2.12
C GLY A 342 13.81 3.74 -2.54
N ASP A 343 12.97 3.37 -1.57
CA ASP A 343 11.58 2.92 -1.82
C ASP A 343 10.53 3.99 -1.46
N ARG A 344 10.96 5.25 -1.27
CA ARG A 344 10.17 6.25 -0.53
C ARG A 344 9.67 7.41 -1.36
N GLU A 345 10.47 7.98 -2.24
CA GLU A 345 10.11 9.21 -2.97
C GLU A 345 10.31 8.98 -4.46
N MET A 346 9.32 9.34 -5.27
CA MET A 346 9.37 9.25 -6.73
C MET A 346 9.10 10.62 -7.34
N TYR A 347 9.99 11.03 -8.24
CA TYR A 347 9.89 12.24 -9.04
C TYR A 347 9.83 11.86 -10.51
N THR A 348 9.22 12.68 -11.34
CA THR A 348 9.02 12.38 -12.76
C THR A 348 9.20 13.66 -13.54
N THR A 349 10.01 13.61 -14.58
CA THR A 349 10.18 14.73 -15.51
C THR A 349 8.99 14.83 -16.46
N PHE A 350 8.92 15.92 -17.20
CA PHE A 350 8.06 16.07 -18.34
C PHE A 350 8.47 15.09 -19.46
N GLU A 351 7.47 14.75 -20.25
CA GLU A 351 7.66 14.01 -21.49
C GLU A 351 8.12 14.97 -22.56
N ILE A 352 9.13 14.56 -23.31
CA ILE A 352 9.61 15.26 -24.50
C ILE A 352 9.35 14.36 -25.69
N ASP A 353 8.46 14.84 -26.57
CA ASP A 353 7.96 14.07 -27.69
C ASP A 353 8.98 13.93 -28.81
N ASN A 354 9.12 12.71 -29.34
CA ASN A 354 9.90 12.42 -30.54
C ASN A 354 11.35 12.92 -30.48
N ALA A 355 12.05 12.72 -29.35
CA ALA A 355 13.41 13.21 -29.16
C ALA A 355 14.38 12.09 -28.73
N HIS A 356 15.46 11.90 -29.49
CA HIS A 356 16.57 11.01 -29.12
C HIS A 356 17.44 11.62 -28.01
N ASP A 357 17.53 12.94 -27.96
CA ASP A 357 18.33 13.71 -27.01
C ASP A 357 17.43 14.70 -26.23
N PRO A 358 16.53 14.21 -25.36
CA PRO A 358 15.60 15.07 -24.63
C PRO A 358 16.35 15.95 -23.62
N ASP A 359 15.95 17.22 -23.54
CA ASP A 359 16.48 18.21 -22.59
C ASP A 359 15.38 18.65 -21.61
N TRP A 360 15.45 18.12 -20.38
CA TRP A 360 14.43 18.34 -19.35
C TRP A 360 14.70 19.59 -18.52
N GLU A 361 15.97 19.83 -18.14
CA GLU A 361 16.40 20.90 -17.24
C GLU A 361 15.58 21.01 -15.93
N GLU A 362 15.13 19.87 -15.39
CA GLU A 362 14.22 19.83 -14.25
C GLU A 362 14.92 19.55 -12.94
N SER A 363 14.62 20.37 -11.92
CA SER A 363 15.23 20.29 -10.59
C SER A 363 14.24 19.83 -9.51
N PHE A 364 14.67 18.89 -8.68
CA PHE A 364 13.87 18.27 -7.62
C PHE A 364 14.58 18.35 -6.28
N ASP A 365 13.96 18.98 -5.29
CA ASP A 365 14.44 18.97 -3.91
C ASP A 365 13.93 17.70 -3.21
N MET A 366 14.86 16.82 -2.84
CA MET A 366 14.56 15.51 -2.25
C MET A 366 15.30 15.27 -0.95
N LYS A 367 14.72 14.45 -0.08
CA LYS A 367 15.30 14.18 1.23
C LYS A 367 16.01 12.83 1.22
N VAL A 368 17.34 12.88 1.23
CA VAL A 368 18.21 11.73 0.99
C VAL A 368 18.88 11.31 2.31
N ASP A 369 18.86 10.02 2.61
CA ASP A 369 19.61 9.41 3.72
C ASP A 369 21.00 8.97 3.22
N ASP A 370 22.00 8.85 4.10
CA ASP A 370 23.39 8.48 3.77
C ASP A 370 23.49 7.14 2.97
N LEU A 371 22.49 6.26 3.13
CA LEU A 371 22.37 4.96 2.45
C LEU A 371 21.35 4.97 1.29
N SER A 372 20.74 6.10 0.99
CA SER A 372 19.76 6.19 -0.09
C SER A 372 20.44 6.02 -1.44
N VAL A 373 19.87 5.14 -2.26
CA VAL A 373 20.21 5.01 -3.68
C VAL A 373 19.19 5.80 -4.46
N VAL A 374 19.67 6.66 -5.37
CA VAL A 374 18.82 7.38 -6.32
C VAL A 374 18.85 6.60 -7.62
N VAL A 375 17.70 6.07 -8.03
CA VAL A 375 17.54 5.31 -9.26
C VAL A 375 16.79 6.17 -10.27
N ILE A 376 17.41 6.49 -11.39
CA ILE A 376 16.79 7.23 -12.48
C ILE A 376 16.44 6.21 -13.56
N ARG A 377 15.15 6.11 -13.91
CA ARG A 377 14.65 5.20 -14.95
C ARG A 377 14.07 6.01 -16.09
N VAL A 378 14.47 5.74 -17.33
CA VAL A 378 13.96 6.42 -18.51
C VAL A 378 12.97 5.52 -19.23
N PHE A 379 11.81 6.07 -19.58
CA PHE A 379 10.71 5.37 -20.23
C PHE A 379 10.27 6.09 -21.50
N ASP A 380 9.67 5.35 -22.43
CA ASP A 380 9.00 5.86 -23.62
C ASP A 380 7.48 5.83 -23.46
N MET A 381 6.83 6.99 -23.50
CA MET A 381 5.38 7.09 -23.36
C MET A 381 4.63 6.42 -24.51
N LYS A 382 5.13 6.49 -25.75
CA LYS A 382 4.47 5.88 -26.91
C LYS A 382 4.30 4.38 -26.73
N CYS A 383 5.35 3.70 -26.25
CA CYS A 383 5.27 2.28 -25.90
C CYS A 383 4.24 2.02 -24.80
N ILE A 384 4.12 2.89 -23.78
CA ILE A 384 3.11 2.75 -22.72
C ILE A 384 1.70 2.81 -23.30
N ASP A 385 1.44 3.77 -24.17
CA ASP A 385 0.12 3.96 -24.78
C ASP A 385 -0.29 2.78 -25.66
N MET A 386 0.69 2.14 -26.31
CA MET A 386 0.51 0.94 -27.13
C MET A 386 0.50 -0.36 -26.30
N GLY A 387 0.82 -0.30 -25.00
CA GLY A 387 0.91 -1.47 -24.13
C GLY A 387 2.16 -2.33 -24.35
N TRP A 388 3.20 -1.77 -24.96
CA TRP A 388 4.50 -2.39 -25.19
C TRP A 388 5.47 -2.17 -24.01
N PRO A 389 6.58 -2.92 -23.94
CA PRO A 389 7.66 -2.65 -23.00
C PRO A 389 8.18 -1.22 -23.22
N SER A 390 8.02 -0.33 -22.24
CA SER A 390 8.39 1.08 -22.36
C SER A 390 9.74 1.44 -21.74
N PHE A 391 10.40 0.48 -21.09
CA PHE A 391 11.63 0.73 -20.35
C PHE A 391 12.83 0.85 -21.29
N ILE A 392 13.45 2.03 -21.32
CA ILE A 392 14.65 2.31 -22.13
C ILE A 392 15.90 1.90 -21.37
N GLY A 393 16.04 2.36 -20.13
CA GLY A 393 17.18 2.04 -19.28
C GLY A 393 17.13 2.72 -17.92
N LEU A 394 18.01 2.31 -17.01
CA LEU A 394 18.14 2.91 -15.69
C LEU A 394 19.59 3.27 -15.37
N THR A 395 19.78 4.23 -14.47
CA THR A 395 21.06 4.48 -13.84
C THR A 395 20.88 4.63 -12.33
N THR A 396 21.90 4.26 -11.57
CA THR A 396 21.91 4.32 -10.12
C THR A 396 23.00 5.27 -9.64
N ILE A 397 22.63 6.17 -8.75
CA ILE A 397 23.53 7.18 -8.19
C ILE A 397 23.47 7.07 -6.68
N HIS A 398 24.65 7.02 -6.06
CA HIS A 398 24.80 7.16 -4.62
C HIS A 398 25.18 8.62 -4.32
N PRO A 399 24.28 9.44 -3.78
CA PRO A 399 24.49 10.89 -3.73
C PRO A 399 25.73 11.30 -2.92
N PHE A 400 26.01 10.54 -1.86
CA PHE A 400 27.14 10.79 -0.96
C PHE A 400 28.45 10.16 -1.40
N THR A 401 28.48 9.37 -2.47
CA THR A 401 29.75 9.01 -3.12
C THR A 401 30.21 10.08 -4.10
N VAL A 402 29.26 10.88 -4.60
CA VAL A 402 29.52 11.99 -5.54
C VAL A 402 29.83 13.29 -4.80
N LEU A 403 29.08 13.58 -3.73
CA LEU A 403 29.29 14.77 -2.93
C LEU A 403 30.51 14.61 -2.00
N PRO A 404 31.40 15.61 -1.90
CA PRO A 404 32.54 15.56 -1.00
C PRO A 404 32.08 15.43 0.47
N HIS A 405 32.80 14.64 1.26
CA HIS A 405 32.51 14.47 2.68
C HIS A 405 32.73 15.81 3.42
N PRO A 406 31.81 16.24 4.30
CA PRO A 406 31.90 17.56 4.96
C PRO A 406 33.08 17.72 5.94
N ASP A 407 33.89 16.68 6.19
CA ASP A 407 34.99 16.72 7.16
C ASP A 407 36.35 16.93 6.47
N SER A 408 36.73 18.20 6.31
CA SER A 408 38.11 18.66 6.56
C SER A 408 38.13 20.18 6.63
N THR A 409 38.01 20.70 7.85
CA THR A 409 38.70 21.85 8.51
C THR A 409 39.42 22.98 7.74
N SER A 410 39.42 23.05 6.41
CA SER A 410 39.93 24.19 5.63
C SER A 410 38.77 25.13 5.28
N ALA A 411 38.31 25.84 6.31
CA ALA A 411 37.43 26.99 6.14
C ALA A 411 38.15 28.03 5.26
N LYS A 412 37.68 28.22 4.02
CA LYS A 412 37.13 29.51 3.55
C LYS A 412 36.86 29.63 2.06
N ASP A 413 37.40 28.77 1.19
CA ASP A 413 37.28 29.02 -0.24
C ASP A 413 36.43 27.99 -0.97
N SER A 414 35.27 28.47 -1.46
CA SER A 414 34.39 27.85 -2.45
C SER A 414 33.92 26.42 -2.12
N ALA A 415 32.91 26.32 -1.25
CA ALA A 415 32.06 25.15 -1.21
C ALA A 415 31.48 24.94 -2.62
N VAL A 416 31.98 23.91 -3.32
CA VAL A 416 31.38 23.41 -4.55
C VAL A 416 30.00 22.88 -4.14
N SER A 417 28.99 23.75 -4.25
CA SER A 417 27.63 23.43 -3.84
C SER A 417 26.94 22.49 -4.82
N GLU A 418 27.41 22.43 -6.07
CA GLU A 418 26.83 21.68 -7.18
C GLU A 418 27.90 20.80 -7.87
N VAL A 419 27.57 19.53 -8.11
CA VAL A 419 28.40 18.58 -8.84
C VAL A 419 27.64 18.13 -10.08
N ASP A 420 28.24 18.34 -11.25
CA ASP A 420 27.70 17.93 -12.54
C ASP A 420 28.23 16.54 -12.91
N LEU A 421 27.32 15.60 -13.12
CA LEU A 421 27.58 14.25 -13.60
C LEU A 421 27.12 14.17 -15.05
N ASP A 422 28.02 14.44 -15.97
CA ASP A 422 27.74 14.35 -17.39
C ASP A 422 27.86 12.89 -17.88
N ALA A 423 26.95 12.52 -18.78
CA ALA A 423 27.01 11.26 -19.54
C ALA A 423 27.09 9.97 -18.70
N ILE A 424 26.26 9.84 -17.65
CA ILE A 424 26.14 8.60 -16.89
C ILE A 424 25.47 7.53 -17.78
N PRO A 425 26.08 6.37 -18.03
CA PRO A 425 25.52 5.36 -18.91
C PRO A 425 24.22 4.76 -18.36
N LEU A 426 23.30 4.44 -19.26
CA LEU A 426 22.09 3.69 -18.93
C LEU A 426 22.37 2.17 -18.94
N VAL A 427 21.75 1.46 -18.01
CA VAL A 427 21.81 0.01 -17.87
C VAL A 427 20.43 -0.58 -18.14
N LYS A 428 20.37 -1.64 -18.95
CA LYS A 428 19.18 -2.43 -19.23
C LYS A 428 19.57 -3.91 -19.11
N GLU A 429 18.83 -4.67 -18.29
CA GLU A 429 19.10 -6.11 -18.08
C GLU A 429 20.56 -6.40 -17.69
N ASP A 430 21.09 -5.59 -16.77
CA ASP A 430 22.48 -5.66 -16.28
C ASP A 430 23.57 -5.38 -17.34
N LEU A 431 23.19 -4.94 -18.54
CA LEU A 431 24.09 -4.54 -19.61
C LEU A 431 24.06 -3.02 -19.79
N THR A 432 25.24 -2.39 -19.89
CA THR A 432 25.36 -0.97 -20.25
C THR A 432 24.93 -0.78 -21.70
N VAL A 433 23.94 0.08 -21.94
CA VAL A 433 23.44 0.35 -23.28
C VAL A 433 24.41 1.32 -23.98
N PRO A 434 25.04 0.93 -25.10
CA PRO A 434 26.02 1.77 -25.77
C PRO A 434 25.36 3.05 -26.28
N ASN A 435 26.07 4.16 -26.20
CA ASN A 435 25.65 5.49 -26.69
C ASN A 435 24.41 6.09 -26.00
N MET A 436 23.91 5.48 -24.93
CA MET A 436 22.82 6.04 -24.13
C MET A 436 23.32 6.53 -22.79
N SER A 437 23.09 7.81 -22.51
CA SER A 437 23.54 8.41 -21.26
C SER A 437 22.59 9.48 -20.74
N VAL A 438 22.61 9.72 -19.44
CA VAL A 438 21.84 10.77 -18.76
C VAL A 438 22.79 11.70 -18.02
N SER A 439 22.56 13.00 -18.11
CA SER A 439 23.33 14.02 -17.39
C SER A 439 22.53 14.55 -16.20
N VAL A 440 23.15 14.56 -15.01
CA VAL A 440 22.49 14.91 -13.74
C VAL A 440 23.38 15.86 -12.97
N SER A 441 22.84 16.96 -12.44
CA SER A 441 23.54 17.77 -11.43
C SER A 441 22.96 17.56 -10.04
N ILE A 442 23.83 17.53 -9.03
CA ILE A 442 23.46 17.34 -7.63
C ILE A 442 23.97 18.53 -6.84
N SER A 443 23.05 19.27 -6.20
CA SER A 443 23.37 20.43 -5.39
C SER A 443 22.92 20.29 -3.93
N THR A 444 23.75 20.78 -3.02
CA THR A 444 23.44 20.92 -1.59
C THR A 444 22.77 22.27 -1.27
N ASP A 445 22.81 23.23 -2.20
CA ASP A 445 22.18 24.53 -2.02
C ASP A 445 20.70 24.46 -2.42
N THR A 446 19.84 24.44 -1.41
CA THR A 446 18.38 24.46 -1.57
C THR A 446 17.79 25.82 -1.23
N ARG A 447 18.61 26.87 -1.05
CA ARG A 447 18.15 28.19 -0.61
C ARG A 447 17.44 28.94 -1.71
N GLU A 448 17.96 28.86 -2.93
CA GLU A 448 17.28 29.37 -4.10
C GLU A 448 16.12 28.42 -4.42
N PRO A 449 14.90 28.91 -4.70
CA PRO A 449 13.85 28.03 -5.19
C PRO A 449 14.37 27.31 -6.44
N PRO A 450 14.00 26.03 -6.66
CA PRO A 450 14.34 25.39 -7.92
C PRO A 450 13.90 26.32 -9.04
N SER A 451 14.76 26.52 -10.05
CA SER A 451 14.35 27.18 -11.28
C SER A 451 13.01 26.55 -11.65
N LEU A 452 11.96 27.38 -11.68
CA LEU A 452 10.65 26.87 -12.04
C LEU A 452 10.86 26.15 -13.38
N PRO A 453 10.33 24.92 -13.55
CA PRO A 453 10.37 24.28 -14.85
C PRO A 453 9.90 25.34 -15.83
N THR A 454 10.69 25.61 -16.86
CA THR A 454 10.30 26.52 -17.94
C THR A 454 9.09 25.85 -18.57
N THR A 455 7.91 26.09 -17.99
CA THR A 455 6.71 25.36 -18.35
C THR A 455 6.47 25.71 -19.79
N VAL A 456 6.40 24.70 -20.65
CA VAL A 456 5.83 24.84 -22.00
C VAL A 456 4.56 25.67 -21.82
N PRO A 457 4.42 26.81 -22.52
CA PRO A 457 3.37 27.77 -22.24
C PRO A 457 2.01 27.07 -22.15
N PHE A 458 1.31 27.24 -21.02
CA PHE A 458 -0.02 26.69 -20.82
C PHE A 458 -0.95 27.24 -21.91
N LEU A 459 -1.23 26.42 -22.93
CA LEU A 459 -2.06 26.84 -24.07
C LEU A 459 -3.53 27.05 -23.69
N SER A 460 -4.00 26.45 -22.59
CA SER A 460 -5.37 26.60 -22.11
C SER A 460 -5.41 27.07 -20.66
N GLY A 461 -6.28 28.05 -20.40
CA GLY A 461 -6.53 28.58 -19.06
C GLY A 461 -6.98 27.50 -18.06
N PRO A 462 -7.03 27.83 -16.75
CA PRO A 462 -7.41 26.87 -15.73
C PRO A 462 -8.81 26.30 -16.00
N GLN A 463 -8.93 24.99 -16.17
CA GLN A 463 -10.22 24.33 -16.42
C GLN A 463 -11.09 24.32 -15.18
N GLU A 464 -10.48 24.10 -14.02
CA GLU A 464 -11.19 24.00 -12.76
C GLU A 464 -10.34 24.57 -11.63
N THR A 465 -10.93 25.37 -10.74
CA THR A 465 -10.28 25.79 -9.50
C THR A 465 -11.10 25.30 -8.31
N ARG A 466 -10.49 24.45 -7.48
CA ARG A 466 -11.08 23.93 -6.25
C ARG A 466 -10.42 24.58 -5.04
N VAL A 467 -11.21 25.17 -4.16
CA VAL A 467 -10.71 25.76 -2.91
C VAL A 467 -11.21 24.93 -1.74
N GLU A 468 -10.29 24.26 -1.05
CA GLU A 468 -10.56 23.51 0.17
C GLU A 468 -10.08 24.29 1.40
N ARG A 469 -11.02 24.64 2.29
CA ARG A 469 -10.72 25.33 3.55
C ARG A 469 -10.89 24.37 4.71
N ARG A 470 -9.80 24.09 5.43
CA ARG A 470 -9.81 23.34 6.68
C ARG A 470 -9.41 24.25 7.83
N VAL A 471 -10.34 24.47 8.75
CA VAL A 471 -10.08 25.22 9.98
C VAL A 471 -10.11 24.23 11.14
N THR A 472 -8.97 24.03 11.79
CA THR A 472 -8.88 23.26 13.03
C THR A 472 -8.75 24.26 14.17
N LEU A 473 -9.83 24.49 14.90
CA LEU A 473 -9.87 25.36 16.06
C LEU A 473 -10.22 24.53 17.28
N VAL A 474 -9.33 24.53 18.26
CA VAL A 474 -9.59 23.97 19.59
C VAL A 474 -9.61 25.13 20.57
N LYS A 475 -10.74 25.30 21.27
CA LYS A 475 -10.90 26.34 22.28
C LYS A 475 -10.58 25.72 23.65
N PHE A 476 -9.48 26.16 24.27
CA PHE A 476 -9.14 25.82 25.65
C PHE A 476 -9.30 27.09 26.51
N GLY A 477 -10.44 27.19 27.21
CA GLY A 477 -10.80 28.38 28.00
C GLY A 477 -11.01 29.63 27.13
N LYS A 478 -10.34 30.74 27.49
CA LYS A 478 -10.35 31.99 26.72
C LYS A 478 -9.37 31.97 25.53
N ARG A 479 -8.50 30.96 25.41
CA ARG A 479 -7.52 30.86 24.33
C ARG A 479 -8.06 30.01 23.18
N LYS A 480 -7.99 30.54 21.96
CA LYS A 480 -8.23 29.79 20.73
C LYS A 480 -6.88 29.32 20.21
N VAL A 481 -6.68 28.01 20.12
CA VAL A 481 -5.47 27.41 19.55
C VAL A 481 -5.90 26.65 18.31
N GLY A 482 -5.22 26.86 17.19
CA GLY A 482 -5.64 26.23 15.96
C GLY A 482 -4.81 26.62 14.76
N ARG A 483 -5.13 25.98 13.63
CA ARG A 483 -4.52 26.26 12.33
C ARG A 483 -5.61 26.38 11.28
N LYS A 484 -5.52 27.42 10.46
CA LYS A 484 -6.27 27.52 9.21
C LYS A 484 -5.35 27.02 8.09
N LYS A 485 -5.82 26.02 7.34
CA LYS A 485 -5.20 25.56 6.09
C LYS A 485 -6.20 25.80 4.97
N GLU A 486 -5.84 26.62 4.00
CA GLU A 486 -6.58 26.85 2.77
C GLU A 486 -5.75 26.31 1.62
N THR A 487 -6.30 25.33 0.91
CA THR A 487 -5.69 24.67 -0.24
C THR A 487 -6.47 25.10 -1.48
N THR A 488 -5.84 25.85 -2.37
CA THR A 488 -6.41 26.17 -3.68
C THR A 488 -5.73 25.29 -4.71
N THR A 489 -6.48 24.37 -5.31
CA THR A 489 -6.02 23.49 -6.39
C THR A 489 -6.59 23.97 -7.72
N THR A 490 -5.72 24.43 -8.61
CA THR A 490 -6.09 24.81 -9.97
C THR A 490 -5.67 23.72 -10.94
N VAL A 491 -6.61 23.20 -11.72
CA VAL A 491 -6.40 22.11 -12.69
C VAL A 491 -6.20 22.71 -14.07
N TYR A 492 -5.09 22.36 -14.70
CA TYR A 492 -4.74 22.74 -16.06
C TYR A 492 -4.73 21.48 -16.93
N LYS A 493 -5.36 21.53 -18.10
CA LYS A 493 -5.24 20.46 -19.11
C LYS A 493 -4.01 20.77 -19.96
N MET A 494 -3.11 19.80 -20.09
CA MET A 494 -1.98 19.91 -21.02
C MET A 494 -2.52 19.83 -22.46
N ALA A 495 -1.92 20.58 -23.38
CA ALA A 495 -2.23 20.42 -24.80
C ALA A 495 -1.79 19.02 -25.25
N GLU A 496 -2.63 18.33 -26.01
CA GLU A 496 -2.25 17.15 -26.78
C GLU A 496 -1.50 17.71 -28.00
N PHE A 497 -0.18 17.53 -28.07
CA PHE A 497 0.66 18.02 -29.16
C PHE A 497 0.73 17.02 -30.32
#